data_AF-A0A3C0SR00-F1
#
_entry.id   AF-A0A3C0SR00-F1
#
_cell.length_a   1.000
_cell.length_b   1.000
_cell.length_c   1.000
_cell.angle_alpha   90.00
_cell.angle_beta   90.00
_cell.angle_gamma   90.00
#
_symmetry.space_group_name_H-M   'P 1'
#
loop_
_entity.id
_entity.type
_entity.pdbx_description
1 polymer ?
#
loop_
_entity_poly.entity_id
_entity_poly.type
_entity_poly.pdbx_seq_one_letter_code
_entity_poly.pdbx_strand_id
1 'polypeptide(L)' 'MKFIYCPICGKKLDEKSIGNEGLIRYCIDCDRPYFDTPASCVEVLVINENNQILLLKQNYISKTHWG' A
#
# COMPACT_ATOMS: atom_id res chain seq x y z
N MET A 1 -0.95 -4.22 1.83
CA MET A 1 0.02 -4.31 2.95
C MET A 1 -0.05 -5.72 3.49
N LYS A 2 1.08 -6.43 3.68
CA LYS A 2 1.06 -7.80 4.20
C LYS A 2 1.24 -7.80 5.71
N PHE A 3 0.23 -8.30 6.44
CA PHE A 3 0.27 -8.39 7.90
C PHE A 3 0.71 -9.79 8.36
N ILE A 4 1.74 -9.85 9.22
CA ILE A 4 2.20 -11.09 9.87
C ILE A 4 1.72 -11.16 11.33
N TYR A 5 1.60 -10.00 11.98
CA TYR A 5 1.13 -9.85 13.35
C TYR A 5 -0.04 -8.85 13.40
N CYS A 6 -0.91 -9.03 14.39
CA CYS A 6 -2.02 -8.14 14.66
C CYS A 6 -1.48 -6.77 15.13
N PRO A 7 -1.73 -5.66 14.41
CA PRO A 7 -1.32 -4.33 14.84
C PRO A 7 -2.01 -3.84 16.12
N ILE A 8 -3.08 -4.51 16.56
CA ILE A 8 -3.81 -4.16 17.78
C ILE A 8 -3.25 -4.87 19.02
N CYS A 9 -2.99 -6.18 18.95
CA CYS A 9 -2.58 -6.98 20.11
C CYS A 9 -1.19 -7.62 20.00
N GLY A 10 -0.50 -7.47 18.86
CA GLY A 10 0.85 -7.99 18.62
C GLY A 10 0.95 -9.50 18.38
N LYS A 11 -0.16 -10.25 18.49
CA LYS A 11 -0.15 -11.71 18.26
C LYS A 11 -0.03 -12.06 16.79
N LYS A 12 0.55 -13.23 16.50
CA LYS A 12 0.70 -13.74 15.13
C LYS A 12 -0.67 -13.99 14.51
N LEU A 13 -0.84 -13.64 13.24
CA LEU A 13 -2.08 -13.86 12.51
C LEU A 13 -2.13 -15.28 11.96
N ASP A 14 -3.29 -15.92 12.08
CA ASP A 14 -3.61 -17.18 11.42
C ASP A 14 -4.28 -16.94 10.07
N GLU A 15 -4.58 -18.01 9.33
CA GLU A 15 -5.32 -17.95 8.07
C GLU A 15 -6.74 -18.46 8.29
N LYS A 16 -7.73 -17.71 7.79
CA LYS A 16 -9.15 -18.07 7.86
C LYS A 16 -9.78 -17.90 6.49
N SER A 17 -10.57 -18.88 6.07
CA SER A 17 -11.38 -18.76 4.85
C SER A 17 -12.54 -17.80 5.09
N ILE A 18 -12.65 -16.76 4.26
CA ILE A 18 -13.70 -15.75 4.37
C ILE A 18 -14.37 -15.57 3.00
N GLY A 19 -15.61 -16.05 2.88
CA GLY A 19 -16.41 -15.89 1.67
C GLY A 19 -15.67 -16.37 0.41
N ASN A 20 -15.63 -15.49 -0.59
CA ASN A 20 -14.93 -15.68 -1.86
C ASN A 20 -13.52 -15.05 -1.91
N GLU A 21 -13.03 -14.49 -0.80
CA GLU A 21 -11.71 -13.85 -0.70
C GLU A 21 -10.57 -14.88 -0.50
N GLY A 22 -10.92 -16.14 -0.25
CA GLY A 22 -9.95 -17.20 0.04
C GLY A 22 -9.41 -17.13 1.46
N LEU A 23 -8.13 -17.51 1.63
CA LEU A 23 -7.45 -17.52 2.92
C LEU A 23 -6.96 -16.10 3.27
N ILE A 24 -7.55 -15.52 4.31
CA ILE A 24 -7.25 -14.17 4.79
C ILE A 24 -6.55 -14.23 6.14
N ARG A 25 -5.60 -13.32 6.35
CA ARG A 25 -4.93 -13.15 7.65
C ARG A 25 -5.95 -12.74 8.71
N TYR A 26 -5.99 -13.44 9.82
CA TYR A 26 -7.00 -13.27 10.85
C TYR A 26 -6.38 -13.26 12.24
N CYS A 27 -6.79 -12.31 13.08
CA CYS A 27 -6.46 -12.34 14.49
C CYS A 27 -7.59 -13.02 15.25
N ILE A 28 -7.30 -14.18 15.85
CA ILE A 28 -8.28 -14.94 16.63
C ILE A 28 -8.67 -14.16 17.89
N ASP A 29 -7.69 -13.57 18.60
CA ASP A 29 -7.93 -12.86 19.85
C ASP A 29 -8.73 -11.56 19.71
N CYS A 30 -8.58 -10.87 18.58
CA CYS A 30 -9.32 -9.64 18.29
C CYS A 30 -10.54 -9.89 17.38
N ASP A 31 -10.78 -11.14 16.99
CA ASP A 31 -11.82 -11.58 16.06
C ASP A 31 -11.93 -10.69 14.79
N ARG A 32 -10.79 -10.44 14.13
CA ARG A 32 -10.71 -9.46 13.04
C ARG A 32 -9.88 -9.94 11.83
N PRO A 33 -10.36 -9.72 10.59
CA PRO A 33 -9.59 -9.96 9.37
C PRO A 33 -8.66 -8.81 9.00
N TYR A 34 -7.55 -9.14 8.34
CA TYR A 34 -6.57 -8.22 7.77
C TYR A 34 -6.37 -8.54 6.29
N PHE A 35 -6.95 -7.68 5.44
CA PHE A 35 -6.88 -7.81 4.00
C PHE A 35 -5.64 -7.13 3.43
N ASP A 36 -5.12 -7.67 2.33
CA ASP A 36 -4.08 -7.02 1.56
C ASP A 36 -4.66 -5.79 0.85
N THR A 37 -4.40 -4.61 1.38
CA THR A 37 -4.81 -3.35 0.74
C THR A 37 -3.72 -2.80 -0.17
N PRO A 38 -4.04 -2.39 -1.42
CA PRO A 38 -3.10 -1.63 -2.24
C PRO A 38 -2.86 -0.25 -1.59
N ALA A 39 -1.64 0.26 -1.71
CA ALA A 39 -1.37 1.64 -1.35
C ALA A 39 -1.96 2.54 -2.44
N SER A 40 -2.91 3.40 -2.09
CA SER A 40 -3.43 4.42 -3.00
C SER A 40 -2.39 5.54 -3.12
N CYS A 41 -2.08 5.93 -4.35
CA CYS A 41 -1.23 7.08 -4.66
C CYS A 41 -1.87 7.90 -5.79
N VAL A 42 -1.51 9.19 -5.84
CA VAL A 42 -1.93 10.11 -6.90
C VAL A 42 -0.66 10.60 -7.62
N GLU A 43 -0.71 10.58 -8.95
CA GLU A 43 0.31 11.15 -9.82
C GLU A 43 -0.32 12.33 -10.58
N VAL A 44 0.37 13.48 -10.60
CA VAL A 44 -0.17 14.73 -11.17
C VAL A 44 0.88 15.36 -12.07
N LEU A 45 0.46 15.73 -13.28
CA LEU A 45 1.24 16.56 -14.20
C LEU A 45 0.90 18.04 -13.96
N VAL A 46 1.89 18.83 -13.59
CA VAL A 46 1.73 20.28 -13.37
C VAL A 46 2.22 21.04 -14.60
N ILE A 47 1.35 21.88 -15.16
CA ILE A 47 1.62 22.72 -16.34
C ILE A 47 1.39 24.18 -15.95
N ASN A 48 2.32 25.07 -16.28
CA ASN A 48 2.16 26.52 -16.06
C ASN A 48 1.57 27.25 -17.27
N GLU A 49 1.31 28.55 -17.12
CA GLU A 49 0.75 29.44 -18.16
C GLU A 49 1.63 29.57 -19.42
N ASN A 50 2.90 29.17 -19.33
CA ASN A 50 3.88 29.21 -20.41
C ASN A 50 4.05 27.83 -21.08
N ASN A 51 3.13 26.88 -20.85
CA ASN A 51 3.18 25.50 -21.36
C ASN A 51 4.43 24.72 -20.94
N GLN A 52 4.98 24.99 -19.75
CA GLN A 52 6.11 24.25 -19.18
C GLN A 52 5.62 23.21 -18.18
N ILE A 53 6.33 22.09 -18.11
CA ILE A 53 6.03 20.98 -17.20
C ILE A 53 6.96 21.02 -15.99
N LEU A 54 6.43 20.81 -14.79
CA LEU A 54 7.24 20.56 -13.59
C LEU A 54 7.74 19.12 -13.58
N LEU A 55 9.05 18.94 -13.46
CA LEU A 55 9.69 17.63 -13.28
C LEU A 55 10.43 17.56 -11.94
N LEU A 56 10.44 16.39 -11.33
CA LEU A 56 11.08 16.02 -10.08
C LEU A 56 12.28 15.09 -10.33
N LYS A 57 13.40 15.39 -9.67
CA LYS A 57 14.58 14.52 -9.63
C LYS A 57 14.58 13.65 -8.37
N GLN A 58 14.31 12.36 -8.54
CA GLN A 58 14.36 11.39 -7.45
C GLN A 58 15.56 10.44 -7.64
N ASN A 59 16.71 10.80 -7.06
CA ASN A 59 17.96 10.04 -7.21
C ASN A 59 17.88 8.58 -6.72
N TYR A 60 16.90 8.25 -5.88
CA TYR A 60 16.64 6.88 -5.41
C TYR A 60 15.85 6.04 -6.42
N ILE A 61 15.19 6.67 -7.39
CA ILE A 61 14.46 6.01 -8.48
C ILE A 61 15.33 5.97 -9.74
N SER A 62 15.86 7.11 -10.15
CA SER A 62 16.65 7.24 -11.37
C SER A 62 17.68 8.35 -11.25
N LYS A 63 18.84 8.13 -11.86
CA LYS A 63 19.90 9.15 -11.99
C LYS A 63 19.88 9.85 -13.36
N THR A 64 19.12 9.33 -14.32
CA THR A 64 19.14 9.74 -15.73
C THR A 64 17.79 10.16 -16.28
N HIS A 65 16.71 9.96 -15.51
CA HIS A 65 15.34 10.29 -15.91
C HIS A 65 14.65 11.09 -14.80
N TRP A 66 13.76 11.98 -15.22
CA TRP A 66 12.98 12.88 -14.37
C TRP A 66 11.51 12.76 -14.78
N GLY A 67 10.62 12.76 -13.80
CA GLY A 67 9.16 12.67 -13.98
C GLY A 67 8.49 13.89 -13.40
#